data_AF-A0A2J0YVM7-F1
#
_entry.id   AF-A0A2J0YVM7-F1
#
_cell.length_a   1.000
_cell.length_b   1.000
_cell.length_c   1.000
_cell.angle_alpha   90.00
_cell.angle_beta   90.00
_cell.angle_gamma   90.00
#
_symmetry.space_group_name_H-M   'P 1'
#
loop_
_entity.id
_entity.type
_entity.pdbx_description
1 polymer ?
#
loop_
_entity_poly.entity_id
_entity_poly.type
_entity_poly.pdbx_seq_one_letter_code
_entity_poly.pdbx_strand_id
1 'polypeptide(L)' 'MAMFGANVDFVSDNRIIFDISGNKYRLIVHVAYPFKRVLIKFVGTHKEYDDIDRETMNG' A
#
# COMPACT_ATOMS: atom_id res chain seq x y z
N MET A 1 -2.71 -10.01 -30.17
CA MET A 1 -2.28 -11.42 -30.05
C MET A 1 -1.34 -11.50 -28.85
N ALA A 2 -1.58 -12.46 -27.96
CA ALA A 2 -1.19 -12.58 -26.54
C ALA A 2 0.30 -12.30 -26.21
N MET A 3 0.69 -11.89 -24.99
CA MET A 3 0.62 -12.73 -23.78
C MET A 3 0.83 -11.89 -22.50
N PHE A 4 -0.10 -12.00 -21.54
CA PHE A 4 0.08 -11.54 -20.16
C PHE A 4 1.14 -12.41 -19.47
N GLY A 5 2.26 -11.80 -19.08
CA GLY A 5 3.19 -12.38 -18.11
C GLY A 5 2.67 -12.08 -16.70
N ALA A 6 2.34 -13.12 -15.95
CA ALA A 6 1.55 -13.10 -14.72
C ALA A 6 2.25 -12.53 -13.47
N ASN A 7 2.99 -11.41 -13.55
CA ASN A 7 3.54 -10.69 -12.38
C ASN A 7 3.84 -9.21 -12.74
N VAL A 8 2.85 -8.47 -13.25
CA VAL A 8 2.93 -7.00 -13.24
C VAL A 8 2.57 -6.55 -11.83
N ASP A 9 3.59 -6.48 -10.99
CA ASP A 9 3.49 -5.88 -9.67
C ASP A 9 3.42 -4.36 -9.89
N PHE A 10 2.26 -3.78 -9.57
CA PHE A 10 1.95 -2.38 -9.81
C PHE A 10 2.77 -1.50 -8.85
N VAL A 11 4.04 -1.26 -9.17
CA VAL A 11 4.85 -0.17 -8.58
C VAL A 11 4.27 1.23 -8.95
N SER A 12 3.00 1.31 -9.39
CA SER A 12 2.35 2.47 -10.00
C SER A 12 1.17 3.07 -9.19
N ASP A 13 0.87 2.61 -7.98
CA ASP A 13 -0.32 3.08 -7.23
C ASP A 13 -0.09 4.36 -6.39
N ASN A 14 1.07 5.01 -6.54
CA ASN A 14 1.46 6.19 -5.73
C ASN A 14 1.26 5.98 -4.21
N ARG A 15 1.42 4.74 -3.77
CA ARG A 15 1.25 4.33 -2.37
C ARG A 15 2.55 4.55 -1.62
N ILE A 16 2.47 5.25 -0.50
CA ILE A 16 3.62 5.50 0.40
C ILE A 16 3.27 4.94 1.77
N ILE A 17 4.24 4.26 2.38
CA ILE A 17 4.13 3.67 3.71
C ILE A 17 5.16 4.35 4.61
N PHE A 18 4.71 4.91 5.73
CA PHE A 18 5.56 5.53 6.74
C PHE A 18 5.60 4.69 8.01
N ASP A 19 6.80 4.50 8.54
CA ASP A 19 7.03 3.87 9.84
C ASP A 19 6.95 4.93 10.95
N ILE A 20 6.14 4.66 11.98
CA ILE A 20 5.89 5.60 13.08
C ILE A 20 6.22 4.96 14.43
N SER A 21 6.76 5.76 15.35
CA SER A 21 7.05 5.37 16.75
C SER A 21 8.00 4.17 16.87
N GLY A 22 9.12 4.20 16.14
CA GLY A 22 10.10 3.09 16.18
C GLY A 22 9.53 1.80 15.61
N ASN A 23 8.92 1.88 14.42
CA ASN A 23 8.41 0.75 13.66
C ASN A 23 7.13 0.07 14.20
N LYS A 24 6.45 0.69 15.19
CA LYS A 24 5.25 0.10 15.82
C LYS A 24 4.00 0.25 14.96
N TYR A 25 3.93 1.33 14.18
CA TYR A 25 2.78 1.65 13.36
C TYR A 25 3.17 1.88 11.89
N ARG A 26 2.19 1.73 11.02
CA ARG A 26 2.22 2.02 9.59
C ARG A 26 1.16 3.07 9.28
N LEU A 27 1.58 4.14 8.60
CA LEU A 27 0.69 5.08 7.93
C LEU A 27 0.80 4.84 6.43
N ILE A 28 -0.31 4.48 5.80
CA ILE A 28 -0.38 4.18 4.37
C ILE A 28 -1.20 5.25 3.70
N VAL A 29 -0.62 5.86 2.68
CA VAL A 29 -1.26 6.94 1.94
C VAL A 29 -1.17 6.69 0.44
N HIS A 30 -2.15 7.19 -0.30
CA HIS A 30 -2.01 7.39 -1.75
C HIS A 30 -1.82 8.87 -2.03
N VAL A 31 -0.83 9.19 -2.86
CA VAL A 31 -0.55 10.57 -3.26
C VAL A 31 -1.12 10.82 -4.66
N ALA A 32 -2.08 11.72 -4.74
CA ALA A 32 -2.60 12.23 -6.00
C ALA A 32 -1.84 13.49 -6.38
N TYR A 33 -0.65 13.32 -6.99
CA TYR A 33 0.25 14.41 -7.35
C TYR A 33 -0.39 15.54 -8.18
N PRO A 34 -1.21 15.26 -9.23
CA PRO A 34 -1.84 16.32 -10.02
C PRO A 34 -2.73 17.24 -9.19
N PHE A 35 -3.39 16.68 -8.17
CA PHE A 35 -4.30 17.41 -7.29
C PHE A 35 -3.63 17.88 -6.00
N LYS A 36 -2.34 17.55 -5.80
CA LYS A 36 -1.58 17.80 -4.57
C LYS A 36 -2.33 17.33 -3.31
N ARG A 37 -2.95 16.15 -3.38
CA ARG A 37 -3.72 15.56 -2.28
C ARG A 37 -3.07 14.27 -1.79
N VAL A 38 -3.17 14.04 -0.49
CA VAL A 38 -2.77 12.81 0.16
C VAL A 38 -4.01 12.19 0.77
N LEU A 39 -4.32 10.96 0.36
CA LEU A 39 -5.42 10.18 0.92
C LEU A 39 -4.85 9.16 1.89
N ILE A 40 -5.26 9.25 3.16
CA ILE A 40 -4.92 8.24 4.17
C ILE A 40 -5.78 7.00 3.91
N LYS A 41 -5.12 5.88 3.67
CA LYS A 41 -5.75 4.58 3.43
C LYS A 41 -5.80 3.73 4.68
N PHE A 42 -4.75 3.83 5.52
CA PHE A 42 -4.65 3.03 6.72
C PHE A 42 -3.73 3.71 7.75
N VAL A 43 -4.10 3.58 9.02
CA VAL A 43 -3.25 3.86 10.18
C VAL A 43 -3.46 2.74 11.18
N GLY A 44 -2.39 2.04 11.54
CA GLY A 44 -2.49 0.93 12.49
C GLY A 44 -1.14 0.30 12.76
N THR A 45 -1.13 -0.74 13.56
CA THR A 45 0.07 -1.48 13.94
C THR A 45 0.62 -2.28 12.76
N HIS A 46 1.89 -2.68 12.88
CA HIS A 46 2.51 -3.57 11.88
C HIS A 46 1.74 -4.88 11.73
N LYS A 47 1.25 -5.46 12.83
CA LYS A 47 0.49 -6.72 12.79
C LYS A 47 -0.84 -6.57 12.06
N GLU A 48 -1.60 -5.52 12.34
CA GLU A 48 -2.88 -5.26 11.65
C GLU A 48 -2.66 -5.06 10.14
N TYR A 49 -1.57 -4.40 9.77
CA TYR A 49 -1.19 -4.26 8.37
C TYR A 49 -0.88 -5.61 7.72
N ASP A 50 -0.04 -6.43 8.35
CA ASP A 50 0.36 -7.74 7.82
C ASP A 50 -0.83 -8.68 7.62
N ASP A 51 -1.84 -8.59 8.49
CA ASP A 51 -3.05 -9.39 8.38
C ASP A 51 -3.89 -8.94 7.16
N ILE A 52 -4.04 -7.62 6.92
CA ILE A 52 -4.73 -7.06 5.75
C ILE A 52 -4.01 -7.42 4.43
N ASP A 53 -2.68 -7.33 4.42
CA ASP A 53 -1.87 -7.60 3.22
C ASP A 53 -1.98 -9.08 2.80
N ARG A 54 -1.99 -9.99 3.78
CA ARG A 54 -2.18 -11.43 3.54
C ARG A 54 -3.56 -11.79 3.00
N GLU A 55 -4.61 -11.11 3.45
CA GLU A 55 -5.96 -11.30 2.91
C GLU A 55 -6.04 -10.80 1.47
N THR A 56 -5.33 -9.72 1.14
CA THR A 56 -5.32 -9.13 -0.21
C THR A 56 -4.53 -9.96 -1.23
N MET A 57 -3.51 -10.72 -0.79
CA MET A 57 -2.66 -11.56 -1.66
C MET A 57 -3.18 -12.99 -1.90
N ASN A 58 -4.23 -13.43 -1.20
CA ASN A 58 -4.80 -14.79 -1.33
C ASN A 58 -6.16 -14.82 -2.07
N GLY A 59 -6.51 -13.76 -2.81
CA GLY A 59 -7.75 -13.64 -3.57
C GLY A 59 -7.53 -13.61 -5.07
#